data_AF-B0DB31-F1
#
_entry.id   AF-B0DB31-F1
#
_cell.length_a   1.000
_cell.length_b   1.000
_cell.length_c   1.000
_cell.angle_alpha   90.00
_cell.angle_beta   90.00
_cell.angle_gamma   90.00
#
_symmetry.space_group_name_H-M   'P 1'
#
loop_
_entity.id
_entity.type
_entity.pdbx_description
1 polymer ?
#
loop_
_entity_poly.entity_id
_entity_poly.type
_entity_poly.pdbx_seq_one_letter_code
_entity_poly.pdbx_strand_id
1 'polypeptide(L)'
;MKLRNSKETNPQNFMASPSRERSETPPPPEEPYNWGTADDMRNWICPEVNPHIIDTLRDVHPHTLEETFHWYARPGSPVWVLSSSKKRPVPTWRQGYIVTEDKTHYTTKGVFRSYVVQYIIGGETVKTVLCPGLEPELKPDTPQVRQLLREAGFPAGP
;
A
#
# COMPACT_ATOMS: atom_id res chain seq x y z
N MET A 1 9.25 -44.33 -58.89
CA MET A 1 8.82 -43.48 -60.04
C MET A 1 8.74 -42.04 -59.49
N LYS A 2 9.56 -41.03 -59.81
CA LYS A 2 10.15 -40.57 -61.09
C LYS A 2 9.02 -40.50 -62.15
N LEU A 3 8.57 -39.36 -62.69
CA LEU A 3 9.20 -38.09 -63.12
C LEU A 3 8.06 -37.06 -63.39
N ARG A 4 8.25 -35.76 -63.07
CA ARG A 4 8.44 -34.63 -64.03
C ARG A 4 7.16 -34.29 -64.85
N ASN A 5 6.81 -33.07 -65.23
CA ASN A 5 7.60 -31.87 -65.45
C ASN A 5 6.69 -30.72 -65.92
N SER A 6 7.23 -29.50 -65.88
CA SER A 6 7.11 -28.48 -66.94
C SER A 6 5.83 -27.62 -66.96
N LYS A 7 5.89 -26.31 -67.21
CA LYS A 7 6.98 -25.39 -67.61
C LYS A 7 6.44 -23.95 -67.59
N GLU A 8 7.32 -23.00 -67.26
CA GLU A 8 7.58 -21.70 -67.93
C GLU A 8 6.37 -20.83 -68.36
N THR A 9 6.30 -19.52 -68.12
CA THR A 9 7.32 -18.51 -68.45
C THR A 9 6.89 -17.14 -67.89
N ASN A 10 7.83 -16.39 -67.31
CA ASN A 10 7.81 -14.93 -67.09
C ASN A 10 8.70 -14.31 -68.21
N PRO A 11 8.49 -13.08 -68.72
CA PRO A 11 8.99 -11.83 -68.11
C PRO A 11 7.98 -10.66 -68.33
N GLN A 12 8.06 -9.41 -67.86
CA GLN A 12 9.15 -8.46 -67.60
C GLN A 12 8.47 -7.24 -66.92
N ASN A 13 8.77 -6.89 -65.68
CA ASN A 13 9.78 -5.91 -65.26
C ASN A 13 9.49 -4.44 -65.68
N PHE A 14 9.07 -3.60 -64.73
CA PHE A 14 9.64 -2.26 -64.56
C PHE A 14 9.71 -1.92 -63.06
N MET A 15 10.93 -1.65 -62.63
CA MET A 15 11.35 -1.37 -61.26
C MET A 15 10.93 0.03 -60.81
N ALA A 16 10.61 0.14 -59.53
CA ALA A 16 11.22 1.16 -58.68
C ALA A 16 11.31 0.63 -57.23
N SER A 17 12.53 0.43 -56.77
CA SER A 17 12.94 0.36 -55.36
C SER A 17 14.25 1.15 -55.30
N PRO A 18 14.59 1.84 -54.21
CA PRO A 18 15.12 1.15 -53.03
C PRO A 18 14.73 1.82 -51.70
N SER A 19 14.61 1.10 -50.59
CA SER A 19 15.64 0.99 -49.53
C SER A 19 14.86 0.73 -48.22
N ARG A 20 15.29 0.02 -47.19
CA ARG A 20 16.40 -0.89 -46.90
C ARG A 20 16.16 -1.37 -45.45
N GLU A 21 16.49 -2.64 -45.18
CA GLU A 21 16.78 -3.26 -43.86
C GLU A 21 15.65 -3.65 -42.88
N ARG A 22 15.71 -4.95 -42.52
CA ARG A 22 15.02 -5.67 -41.43
C ARG A 22 15.45 -5.15 -40.05
N SER A 23 14.62 -5.37 -39.02
CA SER A 23 15.12 -5.91 -37.75
C SER A 23 14.00 -6.54 -36.89
N GLU A 24 14.20 -7.80 -36.50
CA GLU A 24 13.47 -8.48 -35.42
C GLU A 24 13.87 -7.86 -34.07
N THR A 25 12.95 -7.35 -33.24
CA THR A 25 13.06 -7.33 -31.75
C THR A 25 11.76 -6.80 -31.06
N PRO A 26 11.57 -7.06 -29.74
CA PRO A 26 10.34 -7.50 -29.06
C PRO A 26 9.35 -6.35 -28.78
N PRO A 27 8.23 -6.52 -28.04
CA PRO A 27 7.55 -5.35 -27.47
C PRO A 27 8.45 -4.73 -26.39
N PRO A 28 8.67 -3.40 -26.41
CA PRO A 28 8.79 -2.70 -25.14
C PRO A 28 8.09 -1.33 -25.17
N PRO A 29 7.94 -0.65 -24.03
CA PRO A 29 8.26 -1.06 -22.66
C PRO A 29 6.99 -1.20 -21.81
N GLU A 30 7.12 -1.76 -20.62
CA GLU A 30 6.19 -1.46 -19.53
C GLU A 30 6.07 0.07 -19.43
N GLU A 31 4.91 0.61 -19.83
CA GLU A 31 4.60 1.99 -19.53
C GLU A 31 4.71 2.19 -18.02
N PRO A 32 5.30 3.32 -17.58
CA PRO A 32 5.56 3.57 -16.18
C PRO A 32 4.25 3.41 -15.39
N TYR A 33 4.33 2.76 -14.23
CA TYR A 33 3.27 2.81 -13.23
C TYR A 33 2.93 4.27 -13.00
N ASN A 34 1.85 4.73 -13.62
CA ASN A 34 1.33 6.06 -13.46
C ASN A 34 0.75 6.07 -12.06
N TRP A 35 1.54 6.47 -11.06
CA TRP A 35 1.01 6.84 -9.76
C TRP A 35 0.13 8.05 -10.02
N GLY A 36 -1.16 7.76 -10.22
CA GLY A 36 -2.20 8.67 -10.63
C GLY A 36 -1.98 10.09 -10.14
N THR A 37 -2.07 11.03 -11.06
CA THR A 37 -2.19 12.46 -10.75
C THR A 37 -3.22 12.68 -9.66
N ALA A 38 -3.03 13.72 -8.85
CA ALA A 38 -3.79 14.06 -7.63
C ALA A 38 -5.33 14.14 -7.78
N ASP A 39 -5.89 13.93 -8.98
CA ASP A 39 -7.32 13.80 -9.26
C ASP A 39 -7.88 12.37 -9.08
N ASP A 40 -7.04 11.33 -8.96
CA ASP A 40 -7.49 9.94 -8.71
C ASP A 40 -7.94 9.68 -7.26
N MET A 41 -7.93 10.71 -6.40
CA MET A 41 -8.41 10.64 -5.01
C MET A 41 -9.90 10.93 -4.85
N ARG A 42 -10.69 10.93 -5.94
CA ARG A 42 -12.14 11.08 -5.87
C ARG A 42 -12.84 9.80 -6.28
N ASN A 43 -13.38 9.13 -5.26
CA ASN A 43 -14.40 8.08 -5.33
C ASN A 43 -13.91 6.64 -5.49
N TRP A 44 -13.42 6.06 -4.39
CA TRP A 44 -13.55 4.62 -4.11
C TRP A 44 -14.86 4.29 -3.35
N ILE A 45 -15.93 5.06 -3.61
CA ILE A 45 -17.24 4.79 -3.03
C ILE A 45 -17.80 3.53 -3.71
N CYS A 46 -17.76 2.40 -3.01
CA CYS A 46 -18.56 1.22 -3.36
C CYS A 46 -20.04 1.64 -3.42
N PRO A 47 -20.72 1.55 -4.57
CA PRO A 47 -22.05 2.13 -4.75
C PRO A 47 -23.19 1.28 -4.17
N GLU A 48 -22.91 0.29 -3.32
CA GLU A 48 -23.89 -0.75 -2.98
C GLU A 48 -23.82 -1.23 -1.52
N VAL A 49 -23.58 -0.32 -0.58
CA VAL A 49 -23.62 -0.65 0.85
C VAL A 49 -24.50 0.34 1.60
N ASN A 50 -25.62 -0.19 2.09
CA ASN A 50 -26.53 0.46 3.03
C ASN A 50 -25.71 1.04 4.20
N PRO A 51 -25.73 2.35 4.48
CA PRO A 51 -24.77 2.98 5.38
C PRO A 51 -25.01 2.54 6.82
N HIS A 52 -24.32 1.49 7.23
CA HIS A 52 -24.17 1.15 8.64
C HIS A 52 -23.10 2.10 9.20
N ILE A 53 -23.27 2.52 10.47
CA ILE A 53 -22.35 3.39 11.24
C ILE A 53 -20.85 2.98 11.16
N ILE A 54 -20.57 1.77 10.71
CA ILE A 54 -19.24 1.21 10.43
C ILE A 54 -18.55 1.90 9.24
N ASP A 55 -19.29 2.44 8.26
CA ASP A 55 -18.72 3.02 7.04
C ASP A 55 -18.34 4.52 7.19
N THR A 56 -18.90 5.23 8.17
CA THR A 56 -18.60 6.66 8.42
C THR A 56 -17.27 6.92 9.15
N LEU A 57 -16.53 5.87 9.55
CA LEU A 57 -15.25 5.99 10.26
C LEU A 57 -14.03 5.56 9.43
N ARG A 58 -14.21 5.19 8.15
CA ARG A 58 -13.12 4.66 7.31
C ARG A 58 -12.28 5.73 6.61
N ASP A 59 -12.78 6.96 6.50
CA ASP A 59 -12.15 8.01 5.69
C ASP A 59 -11.48 9.13 6.50
N VAL A 60 -11.46 9.00 7.83
CA VAL A 60 -10.71 9.94 8.67
C VAL A 60 -9.33 9.35 8.91
N HIS A 61 -8.29 10.15 8.75
CA HIS A 61 -6.91 9.79 9.07
C HIS A 61 -6.35 10.84 10.03
N PRO A 62 -5.38 10.47 10.88
CA PRO A 62 -4.71 11.44 11.73
C PRO A 62 -3.95 12.44 10.86
N HIS A 63 -3.96 13.72 11.27
CA HIS A 63 -3.24 14.79 10.58
C HIS A 63 -1.82 14.96 11.12
N THR A 64 -1.55 14.49 12.35
CA THR A 64 -0.20 14.47 12.93
C THR A 64 0.09 13.13 13.63
N LEU A 65 1.36 12.86 13.95
CA LEU A 65 1.75 11.62 14.63
C LEU A 65 1.37 11.62 16.12
N GLU A 66 1.22 12.81 16.72
CA GLU A 66 0.86 13.03 18.12
C GLU A 66 -0.65 13.00 18.37
N GLU A 67 -1.45 13.07 17.30
CA GLU A 67 -2.90 13.02 17.39
C GLU A 67 -3.38 11.63 17.82
N THR A 68 -4.22 11.55 18.85
CA THR A 68 -4.95 10.32 19.17
C THR A 68 -6.03 10.11 18.12
N PHE A 69 -6.08 8.94 17.51
CA PHE A 69 -6.98 8.66 16.41
C PHE A 69 -7.67 7.33 16.64
N HIS A 70 -9.00 7.32 16.79
CA HIS A 70 -9.73 6.07 16.99
C HIS A 70 -10.13 5.46 15.64
N TRP A 71 -9.75 4.19 15.42
CA TRP A 71 -10.25 3.40 14.30
C TRP A 71 -10.44 1.93 14.69
N TYR A 72 -11.14 1.21 13.82
CA TYR A 72 -11.28 -0.23 13.93
C TYR A 72 -10.18 -0.95 13.15
N ALA A 73 -9.46 -1.87 13.79
CA ALA A 73 -8.41 -2.67 13.17
C ALA A 73 -8.73 -4.17 13.26
N ARG A 74 -8.55 -4.91 12.17
CA ARG A 74 -8.75 -6.36 12.15
C ARG A 74 -7.45 -7.07 12.55
N PRO A 75 -7.52 -8.29 13.11
CA PRO A 75 -6.35 -9.15 13.21
C PRO A 75 -5.62 -9.27 11.86
N GLY A 76 -4.30 -9.13 11.89
CA GLY A 76 -3.43 -9.08 10.72
C GLY A 76 -3.28 -7.71 10.07
N SER A 77 -4.05 -6.68 10.47
CA SER A 77 -3.92 -5.34 9.90
C SER A 77 -2.53 -4.76 10.17
N PRO A 78 -1.83 -4.23 9.14
CA PRO A 78 -0.55 -3.57 9.33
C PRO A 78 -0.73 -2.23 10.04
N VAL A 79 0.21 -1.91 10.94
CA VAL A 79 0.17 -0.71 11.76
C VAL A 79 1.57 -0.16 12.02
N TRP A 80 1.61 1.09 12.43
CA TRP A 80 2.80 1.77 12.94
C TRP A 80 2.72 1.92 14.45
N VAL A 81 3.79 1.54 15.14
CA VAL A 81 3.91 1.56 16.60
C VAL A 81 5.06 2.47 17.01
N LEU A 82 4.79 3.46 17.85
CA LEU A 82 5.81 4.28 18.48
C LEU A 82 6.45 3.49 19.62
N SER A 83 7.58 2.87 19.32
CA SER A 83 8.31 2.06 20.28
C SER A 83 9.27 2.91 21.11
N SER A 84 9.22 2.79 22.43
CA SER A 84 10.29 3.23 23.33
C SER A 84 10.91 2.00 24.01
N SER A 85 12.22 2.00 24.19
CA SER A 85 12.93 0.92 24.88
C SER A 85 13.96 1.51 25.83
N LYS A 86 14.17 0.89 27.00
CA LYS A 86 15.27 1.28 27.90
C LYS A 86 16.64 1.25 27.22
N LYS A 87 16.81 0.41 26.18
CA LYS A 87 18.05 0.30 25.39
C LYS A 87 18.17 1.37 24.30
N ARG A 88 17.05 1.99 23.88
CA ARG A 88 17.00 3.03 22.84
C ARG A 88 16.05 4.13 23.33
N PRO A 89 16.58 5.18 23.98
CA PRO A 89 15.77 6.19 24.66
C PRO A 89 15.00 7.08 23.68
N VAL A 90 15.41 7.12 22.40
CA VAL A 90 14.69 7.86 21.35
C VAL A 90 13.51 7.03 20.85
N PRO A 91 12.26 7.48 21.05
CA PRO A 91 11.09 6.80 20.51
C PRO A 91 11.22 6.66 19.00
N THR A 92 10.94 5.47 18.48
CA THR A 92 11.05 5.18 17.04
C THR A 92 9.78 4.50 16.56
N TRP A 93 9.20 5.02 15.49
CA TRP A 93 8.11 4.36 14.79
C TRP A 93 8.57 3.08 14.10
N ARG A 94 7.80 2.01 14.28
CA ARG A 94 8.10 0.68 13.75
C ARG A 94 6.85 0.08 13.13
N GLN A 95 7.05 -0.67 12.06
CA GLN A 95 5.96 -1.44 11.47
C GLN A 95 5.68 -2.68 12.34
N GLY A 96 4.40 -2.98 12.50
CA GLY A 96 3.87 -4.12 13.22
C GLY A 96 2.53 -4.54 12.64
N TYR A 97 1.83 -5.41 13.38
CA TYR A 97 0.51 -5.85 13.00
C TYR A 97 -0.37 -6.10 14.23
N ILE A 98 -1.68 -5.97 14.03
CA ILE A 98 -2.67 -6.32 15.05
C ILE A 98 -2.74 -7.84 15.19
N VAL A 99 -2.60 -8.35 16.40
CA VAL A 99 -2.78 -9.77 16.71
C VAL A 99 -4.24 -10.06 16.99
N THR A 100 -4.86 -9.26 17.88
CA THR A 100 -6.25 -9.40 18.29
C THR A 100 -6.74 -8.11 18.94
N GLU A 101 -8.06 -7.94 19.02
CA GLU A 101 -8.69 -7.01 19.96
C GLU A 101 -8.50 -7.53 21.40
N ASP A 102 -8.23 -6.64 22.35
CA ASP A 102 -8.04 -6.97 23.78
C ASP A 102 -9.27 -6.58 24.61
N LYS A 103 -9.54 -5.27 24.75
CA LYS A 103 -10.62 -4.75 25.60
C LYS A 103 -11.31 -3.55 24.98
N THR A 104 -12.55 -3.33 25.40
CA THR A 104 -13.30 -2.08 25.14
C THR A 104 -13.27 -1.20 26.38
N HIS A 105 -12.90 0.07 26.20
CA HIS A 105 -12.85 1.10 27.23
C HIS A 105 -14.03 2.05 27.08
N TYR A 106 -14.82 2.18 28.15
CA TYR A 106 -15.91 3.14 28.23
C TYR A 106 -15.43 4.36 29.02
N THR A 107 -15.33 5.50 28.36
CA THR A 107 -14.85 6.74 28.96
C THR A 107 -15.85 7.87 28.71
N THR A 108 -15.67 9.00 29.41
CA THR A 108 -16.44 10.22 29.15
C THR A 108 -16.22 10.78 27.74
N LYS A 109 -15.12 10.40 27.08
CA LYS A 109 -14.79 10.80 25.70
C LYS A 109 -15.39 9.86 24.64
N GLY A 110 -15.98 8.74 25.04
CA GLY A 110 -16.55 7.75 24.13
C GLY A 110 -16.06 6.33 24.40
N VAL A 111 -16.36 5.45 23.44
CA VAL A 111 -16.01 4.03 23.47
C VAL A 111 -14.75 3.82 22.64
N PHE A 112 -13.72 3.23 23.26
CA PHE A 112 -12.44 2.96 22.60
C PHE A 112 -12.10 1.46 22.67
N ARG A 113 -11.28 0.99 21.74
CA ARG A 113 -10.82 -0.41 21.68
C ARG A 113 -9.31 -0.45 21.83
N SER A 114 -8.83 -1.36 22.66
CA SER A 114 -7.41 -1.70 22.75
C SER A 114 -7.12 -2.93 21.89
N TYR A 115 -5.91 -2.98 21.36
CA TYR A 115 -5.45 -4.07 20.52
C TYR A 115 -4.13 -4.62 21.04
N VAL A 116 -3.99 -5.95 20.99
CA VAL A 116 -2.67 -6.59 21.10
C VAL A 116 -1.96 -6.36 19.77
N VAL A 117 -0.82 -5.68 19.82
CA VAL A 117 0.01 -5.36 18.65
C VAL A 117 1.34 -6.09 18.78
N GLN A 118 1.81 -6.66 17.68
CA GLN A 118 3.11 -7.32 17.61
C GLN A 118 4.04 -6.59 16.63
N TYR A 119 5.28 -6.35 17.05
CA TYR A 119 6.33 -5.71 16.24
C TYR A 119 7.73 -6.18 16.68
N ILE A 120 8.76 -5.85 15.91
CA ILE A 120 10.14 -6.34 16.15
C ILE A 120 11.07 -5.21 16.58
N ILE A 121 11.82 -5.41 17.66
CA ILE A 121 12.92 -4.53 18.09
C ILE A 121 14.18 -5.37 18.29
N GLY A 122 15.25 -5.10 17.54
CA GLY A 122 16.55 -5.77 17.74
C GLY A 122 16.50 -7.29 17.56
N GLY A 123 15.62 -7.79 16.68
CA GLY A 123 15.41 -9.22 16.47
C GLY A 123 14.45 -9.89 17.46
N GLU A 124 14.04 -9.17 18.51
CA GLU A 124 13.07 -9.66 19.48
C GLU A 124 11.65 -9.28 19.08
N THR A 125 10.74 -10.25 19.19
CA THR A 125 9.30 -10.00 19.02
C THR A 125 8.74 -9.40 20.30
N VAL A 126 8.15 -8.21 20.18
CA VAL A 126 7.47 -7.51 21.26
C VAL A 126 5.98 -7.54 21.03
N LYS A 127 5.22 -7.85 22.08
CA LYS A 127 3.77 -7.72 22.12
C LYS A 127 3.39 -6.67 23.15
N THR A 128 2.52 -5.75 22.77
CA THR A 128 2.01 -4.69 23.65
C THR A 128 0.52 -4.47 23.42
N VAL A 129 -0.16 -3.90 24.40
CA VAL A 129 -1.55 -3.48 24.27
C VAL A 129 -1.58 -1.96 24.10
N LEU A 130 -2.25 -1.47 23.06
CA LEU A 130 -2.35 -0.03 22.76
C LEU A 130 -3.79 0.35 22.45
N CYS A 131 -4.18 1.56 22.85
CA CYS A 131 -5.52 2.09 22.65
C CYS A 131 -5.48 3.37 21.79
N PRO A 132 -5.53 3.27 20.44
CA PRO A 132 -5.19 4.35 19.51
C PRO A 132 -5.98 5.67 19.61
N GLY A 133 -7.17 5.65 20.23
CA GLY A 133 -7.98 6.86 20.49
C GLY A 133 -7.76 7.49 21.86
N LEU A 134 -7.02 6.83 22.75
CA LEU A 134 -6.60 7.37 24.05
C LEU A 134 -5.11 7.67 24.09
N GLU A 135 -4.32 6.99 23.26
CA GLU A 135 -2.86 7.04 23.25
C GLU A 135 -2.38 7.19 21.79
N PRO A 136 -1.41 8.08 21.50
CA PRO A 136 -0.99 8.37 20.13
C PRO A 136 -0.04 7.33 19.51
N GLU A 137 0.45 6.35 20.27
CA GLU A 137 1.55 5.44 19.91
C GLU A 137 1.18 4.41 18.84
N LEU A 138 -0.08 4.34 18.43
CA LEU A 138 -0.54 3.45 17.37
C LEU A 138 -1.15 4.26 16.23
N LYS A 139 -0.78 3.93 15.00
CA LYS A 139 -1.32 4.51 13.78
C LYS A 139 -1.63 3.43 12.74
N PRO A 140 -2.68 3.56 11.92
CA PRO A 140 -2.94 2.62 10.84
C PRO A 140 -1.87 2.77 9.76
N ASP A 141 -1.54 1.69 9.06
CA ASP A 141 -0.63 1.77 7.91
C ASP A 141 -1.37 2.26 6.65
N THR A 142 -1.53 3.58 6.54
CA THR A 142 -2.17 4.25 5.40
C THR A 142 -1.18 5.16 4.66
N PRO A 143 -1.44 5.52 3.39
CA PRO A 143 -0.58 6.45 2.65
C PRO A 143 -0.33 7.78 3.38
N GLN A 144 -1.36 8.31 4.04
CA GLN A 144 -1.30 9.56 4.81
C GLN A 144 -0.37 9.40 6.01
N VAL A 145 -0.51 8.33 6.79
CA VAL A 145 0.39 8.06 7.92
C VAL A 145 1.83 7.84 7.45
N ARG A 146 2.03 7.10 6.34
CA ARG A 146 3.37 6.92 5.74
C ARG A 146 3.97 8.25 5.29
N GLN A 147 3.17 9.19 4.80
CA GLN A 147 3.63 10.55 4.49
C GLN A 147 4.08 11.29 5.75
N LEU A 148 3.26 11.30 6.81
CA LEU A 148 3.61 11.93 8.09
C LEU A 148 4.91 11.35 8.67
N LEU A 149 5.08 10.03 8.60
CA LEU A 149 6.30 9.36 9.03
C LEU A 149 7.53 9.78 8.24
N ARG A 150 7.41 9.89 6.90
CA ARG A 150 8.50 10.37 6.03
C ARG A 150 8.87 11.82 6.34
N GLU A 151 7.88 12.69 6.51
CA GLU A 151 8.09 14.10 6.87
C GLU A 151 8.79 14.25 8.23
N ALA A 152 8.49 13.35 9.17
CA ALA A 152 9.15 13.28 10.47
C ALA A 152 10.52 12.56 10.45
N GLY A 153 11.01 12.12 9.28
CA GLY A 153 12.32 11.48 9.12
C GLY A 153 12.37 10.00 9.51
N PHE A 154 11.22 9.34 9.69
CA PHE A 154 11.15 7.90 9.90
C PHE A 154 11.07 7.19 8.55
N PRO A 155 11.96 6.22 8.26
CA PRO A 155 11.85 5.45 7.04
C PRO A 155 10.55 4.66 7.09
N ALA A 156 9.62 4.99 6.19
CA ALA A 156 8.57 4.05 5.84
C ALA A 156 9.28 2.76 5.41
N GLY A 157 8.93 1.64 6.03
CA GLY A 157 9.52 0.35 5.71
C GLY A 157 9.36 0.05 4.21
N PRO A 158 10.17 -0.87 3.68
CA PRO A 158 10.11 -1.24 2.27
C PRO A 158 8.71 -1.67 1.82
#